data_AF-T1H0W5-F1
#
_entry.id   AF-T1H0W5-F1
#
_cell.length_a   1.000
_cell.length_b   1.000
_cell.length_c   1.000
_cell.angle_alpha   90.00
_cell.angle_beta   90.00
_cell.angle_gamma   90.00
#
_symmetry.space_group_name_H-M   'P 1'
#
loop_
_entity.id
_entity.type
_entity.pdbx_description
1 polymer ?
#
loop_
_entity_poly.entity_id
_entity_poly.type
_entity_poly.pdbx_seq_one_letter_code
_entity_poly.pdbx_strand_id
1 'polypeptide(L)'
;MPDSTVDADEEEQTGVFERLGAKTEQCLEAFFTRWGTFFATYPWYTLLAGTIFLVLAGLGIKYLHITTNPVELWASPQSRARVEREYFDSTFQPFYRIEQIIIKAVDLPEIVHPTADGPVTFGPVFNKSFLIEVLNLQQKILEIGAKEGSGIEKICYAPLSSEGVETTAENCVVQSLWGYFENDVERLDDSDEENGFNVTYLDQFHRCFSNPYLCLAPYGGPIDPAIALGGFLKTGEQLGANTKYEKANALIL
;
A
#
# COMPACT_ATOMS: atom_id res chain seq x y z
N MET A 1 -21.15 72.30 -46.76
CA MET A 1 -22.07 71.54 -45.88
C MET A 1 -22.10 70.12 -46.38
N PRO A 2 -21.79 69.12 -45.55
CA PRO A 2 -20.61 68.90 -44.69
C PRO A 2 -19.71 67.82 -45.37
N ASP A 3 -18.59 67.31 -44.89
CA ASP A 3 -18.13 67.07 -43.53
C ASP A 3 -16.59 67.11 -43.51
N SER A 4 -16.07 68.11 -42.81
CA SER A 4 -14.65 68.36 -42.60
C SER A 4 -14.41 68.39 -41.09
N THR A 5 -14.79 67.30 -40.41
CA THR A 5 -14.70 67.18 -38.95
C THR A 5 -14.49 65.73 -38.49
N VAL A 6 -13.48 65.03 -39.01
CA VAL A 6 -13.04 63.73 -38.42
C VAL A 6 -11.58 63.73 -37.96
N ASP A 7 -10.73 64.66 -38.42
CA ASP A 7 -9.29 64.62 -38.09
C ASP A 7 -8.85 65.47 -36.89
N ALA A 8 -9.78 65.90 -36.01
CA ALA A 8 -9.44 66.80 -34.89
C ALA A 8 -9.70 66.23 -33.49
N ASP A 9 -10.37 65.07 -33.36
CA ASP A 9 -10.73 64.48 -32.07
C ASP A 9 -10.03 63.12 -31.77
N GLU A 10 -9.17 62.61 -32.66
CA GLU A 10 -8.31 61.43 -32.37
C GLU A 10 -6.97 61.80 -31.70
N GLU A 11 -6.57 63.07 -31.68
CA GLU A 11 -5.26 63.47 -31.15
C GLU A 11 -5.20 63.63 -29.62
N GLU A 12 -6.34 63.81 -28.93
CA GLU A 12 -6.34 64.14 -27.49
C GLU A 12 -6.37 62.92 -26.55
N GLN A 13 -6.52 61.70 -27.10
CA GLN A 13 -6.29 60.45 -26.37
C GLN A 13 -5.47 59.43 -27.17
N THR A 14 -4.42 59.88 -27.87
CA THR A 14 -3.24 58.99 -28.03
C THR A 14 -2.69 58.76 -26.64
N GLY A 15 -3.21 57.72 -25.99
CA GLY A 15 -3.16 57.54 -24.57
C GLY A 15 -1.73 57.62 -24.09
N VAL A 16 -1.50 58.24 -22.93
CA VAL A 16 -0.19 58.25 -22.26
C VAL A 16 0.47 56.86 -22.27
N PHE A 17 -0.35 55.81 -22.29
CA PHE A 17 0.00 54.41 -22.46
C PHE A 17 0.62 54.04 -23.83
N GLU A 18 0.10 54.52 -24.95
CA GLU A 18 0.68 54.30 -26.29
C GLU A 18 2.02 55.03 -26.43
N ARG A 19 2.11 56.24 -25.89
CA ARG A 19 3.37 57.01 -25.85
C ARG A 19 4.40 56.36 -24.91
N LEU A 20 3.95 55.74 -23.81
CA LEU A 20 4.81 54.94 -22.95
C LEU A 20 5.29 53.68 -23.68
N GLY A 21 4.36 52.97 -24.35
CA GLY A 21 4.63 51.77 -25.14
C GLY A 21 5.68 52.01 -26.21
N ALA A 22 5.49 53.03 -27.05
CA ALA A 22 6.43 53.40 -28.10
C ALA A 22 7.81 53.79 -27.55
N LYS A 23 7.86 54.49 -26.40
CA LYS A 23 9.13 54.82 -25.73
C LYS A 23 9.81 53.59 -25.13
N THR A 24 9.05 52.66 -24.57
CA THR A 24 9.60 51.39 -24.08
C THR A 24 10.11 50.52 -25.23
N GLU A 25 9.40 50.47 -26.36
CA GLU A 25 9.84 49.74 -27.56
C GLU A 25 11.15 50.29 -28.10
N GLN A 26 11.24 51.62 -28.30
CA GLN A 26 12.48 52.26 -28.75
C GLN A 26 13.64 52.06 -27.76
N CYS A 27 13.34 52.08 -26.46
CA CYS A 27 14.34 51.84 -25.42
C CYS A 27 14.84 50.37 -25.45
N LEU A 28 13.93 49.40 -25.53
CA LEU A 28 14.27 47.98 -25.65
C LEU A 28 15.05 47.71 -26.94
N GLU A 29 14.62 48.28 -28.07
CA GLU A 29 15.29 48.13 -29.36
C GLU A 29 16.72 48.66 -29.30
N ALA A 30 16.91 49.88 -28.79
CA ALA A 30 18.23 50.46 -28.63
C ALA A 30 19.10 49.63 -27.66
N PHE A 31 18.52 49.15 -26.56
CA PHE A 31 19.22 48.33 -25.56
C PHE A 31 19.67 46.99 -26.15
N PHE A 32 18.77 46.21 -26.75
CA PHE A 32 19.09 44.90 -27.32
C PHE A 32 19.98 45.01 -28.55
N THR A 33 19.84 46.06 -29.36
CA THR A 33 20.76 46.32 -30.48
C THR A 33 22.17 46.60 -29.98
N ARG A 34 22.31 47.42 -28.93
CA ARG A 34 23.59 47.72 -28.28
C ARG A 34 24.22 46.46 -27.67
N TRP A 35 23.43 45.65 -26.97
CA TRP A 35 23.88 44.40 -26.34
C TRP A 35 24.25 43.32 -27.36
N GLY A 36 23.42 43.14 -28.39
CA GLY A 36 23.68 42.21 -29.50
C GLY A 36 24.94 42.59 -30.28
N THR A 37 25.12 43.88 -30.57
CA THR A 37 26.35 44.38 -31.21
C THR A 37 27.58 44.11 -30.35
N PHE A 38 27.48 44.31 -29.03
CA PHE A 38 28.56 43.96 -28.10
C PHE A 38 28.92 42.47 -28.14
N PHE A 39 27.91 41.60 -28.12
CA PHE A 39 28.15 40.15 -28.20
C PHE A 39 28.72 39.71 -29.56
N ALA A 40 28.27 40.32 -30.66
CA ALA A 40 28.78 40.04 -32.00
C ALA A 40 30.20 40.56 -32.23
N THR A 41 30.60 41.64 -31.55
CA THR A 41 31.95 42.22 -31.67
C THR A 41 33.00 41.39 -30.91
N TYR A 42 32.62 40.73 -29.82
CA TYR A 42 33.53 39.95 -28.96
C TYR A 42 33.11 38.48 -28.77
N PRO A 43 32.96 37.69 -29.86
CA PRO A 43 32.35 36.36 -29.81
C PRO A 43 33.11 35.34 -28.95
N TRP A 44 34.44 35.44 -28.84
CA TRP A 44 35.22 34.50 -28.02
C TRP A 44 35.04 34.74 -26.51
N TYR A 45 35.01 36.00 -26.08
CA TYR A 45 34.81 36.34 -24.67
C TYR A 45 33.39 35.98 -24.20
N THR A 46 32.40 36.12 -25.07
CA THR A 46 31.01 35.78 -24.76
C THR A 46 30.80 34.29 -24.65
N LEU A 47 31.37 33.49 -25.56
CA LEU A 47 31.34 32.04 -25.48
C LEU A 47 32.07 31.52 -24.23
N LEU A 48 33.23 32.11 -23.89
CA LEU A 48 33.97 31.73 -22.69
C LEU A 48 33.17 32.04 -21.42
N ALA A 49 32.62 33.26 -21.31
CA ALA A 49 31.81 33.67 -20.17
C ALA A 49 30.54 32.81 -20.02
N GLY A 50 29.85 32.51 -21.13
CA GLY A 50 28.68 31.62 -21.14
C GLY A 50 29.04 30.19 -20.73
N THR A 51 30.17 29.66 -21.21
CA THR A 51 30.64 28.32 -20.82
C THR A 51 31.01 28.25 -19.35
N ILE A 52 31.72 29.26 -18.83
CA ILE A 52 32.03 29.36 -17.39
C ILE A 52 30.74 29.40 -16.56
N PHE A 53 29.75 30.20 -16.99
CA PHE A 53 28.45 30.27 -16.33
C PHE A 53 27.73 28.92 -16.32
N LEU A 54 27.68 28.21 -17.46
CA LEU A 54 27.06 26.88 -17.56
C LEU A 54 27.77 25.86 -16.66
N VAL A 55 29.10 25.86 -16.63
CA VAL A 55 29.88 24.96 -15.76
C VAL A 55 29.59 25.27 -14.29
N LEU A 56 29.61 26.54 -13.89
CA LEU A 56 29.32 26.95 -12.51
C LEU A 56 27.88 26.60 -12.10
N ALA A 57 26.89 26.83 -12.97
CA ALA A 57 25.50 26.44 -12.74
C ALA A 57 25.35 24.90 -12.65
N GLY A 58 26.10 24.16 -13.47
CA GLY A 58 26.11 22.70 -13.48
C GLY A 58 26.74 22.05 -12.24
N LEU A 59 27.61 22.76 -11.50
CA LEU A 59 28.18 22.27 -10.24
C LEU A 59 27.09 21.96 -9.19
N GLY A 60 25.93 22.61 -9.27
CA GLY A 60 24.79 22.37 -8.38
C GLY A 60 24.25 20.93 -8.45
N ILE A 61 24.43 20.24 -9.58
CA ILE A 61 23.99 18.84 -9.75
C ILE A 61 24.64 17.91 -8.73
N LYS A 62 25.86 18.23 -8.24
CA LYS A 62 26.51 17.44 -7.18
C LYS A 62 25.77 17.45 -5.84
N TYR A 63 24.91 18.44 -5.63
CA TYR A 63 24.10 18.60 -4.41
C TYR A 63 22.64 18.18 -4.63
N LEU A 64 22.34 17.51 -5.74
CA LEU A 64 21.01 17.00 -6.02
C LEU A 64 20.63 15.93 -4.99
N HIS A 65 19.60 16.20 -4.19
CA HIS A 65 18.99 15.23 -3.29
C HIS A 65 17.70 14.68 -3.94
N ILE A 66 17.67 13.38 -4.22
CA ILE A 66 16.50 12.73 -4.81
C ILE A 66 15.65 12.13 -3.69
N THR A 67 14.46 12.68 -3.49
CA THR A 67 13.46 12.11 -2.59
C THR A 67 12.73 10.96 -3.29
N THR A 68 12.88 9.74 -2.78
CA THR A 68 12.23 8.52 -3.31
C THR A 68 11.04 8.06 -2.48
N ASN A 69 10.88 8.60 -1.26
CA ASN A 69 9.79 8.24 -0.37
C ASN A 69 8.46 8.78 -0.93
N PRO A 70 7.51 7.92 -1.34
CA PRO A 70 6.26 8.37 -1.94
C PRO A 70 5.44 9.24 -0.99
N VAL A 71 5.53 9.00 0.32
CA VAL A 71 4.77 9.79 1.30
C VAL A 71 5.29 11.23 1.36
N GLU A 72 6.58 11.47 1.15
CA GLU A 72 7.14 12.82 1.08
C GLU A 72 6.83 13.53 -0.24
N LEU A 73 6.65 12.76 -1.32
CA LEU A 73 6.30 13.30 -2.64
C LEU A 73 4.82 13.72 -2.72
N TRP A 74 3.93 12.95 -2.10
CA TRP A 74 2.48 13.11 -2.26
C TRP A 74 1.77 13.80 -1.09
N ALA A 75 2.44 13.97 0.05
CA ALA A 75 1.86 14.64 1.21
C ALA A 75 2.71 15.81 1.68
N SER A 76 2.11 16.99 1.75
CA SER A 76 2.76 18.16 2.35
C SER A 76 3.08 17.90 3.83
N PRO A 77 4.27 18.32 4.31
CA PRO A 77 4.67 18.15 5.71
C PRO A 77 3.71 18.85 6.69
N GLN A 78 3.01 19.91 6.25
CA GLN A 78 2.05 20.65 7.08
C GLN A 78 0.59 20.22 6.87
N SER A 79 0.34 19.17 6.09
CA SER A 79 -1.01 18.68 5.89
C SER A 79 -1.55 18.06 7.20
N ARG A 80 -2.85 18.22 7.44
CA ARG A 80 -3.52 17.66 8.63
C ARG A 80 -3.26 16.16 8.79
N ALA A 81 -3.36 15.39 7.70
CA ALA A 81 -3.11 13.95 7.71
C ALA A 81 -1.66 13.60 8.12
N ARG A 82 -0.68 14.43 7.74
CA ARG A 82 0.72 14.23 8.15
C ARG A 82 0.92 14.47 9.64
N VAL A 83 0.33 15.55 10.17
CA VAL A 83 0.38 15.87 11.60
C VAL A 83 -0.30 14.79 12.44
N GLU A 84 -1.48 14.34 12.02
CA GLU A 84 -2.21 13.25 12.70
C GLU A 84 -1.42 11.94 12.68
N ARG A 85 -0.78 11.61 11.55
CA ARG A 85 0.08 10.42 11.44
C ARG A 85 1.32 10.53 12.33
N GLU A 86 2.01 11.67 12.33
CA GLU A 86 3.20 11.88 13.18
C GLU A 86 2.85 11.79 14.66
N TYR A 87 1.69 12.31 15.06
CA TYR A 87 1.17 12.13 16.42
C TYR A 87 0.92 10.65 16.74
N PHE A 88 0.26 9.91 15.84
CA PHE A 88 0.01 8.47 16.01
C PHE A 88 1.33 7.69 16.14
N ASP A 89 2.26 7.88 15.20
CA ASP A 89 3.54 7.18 15.16
C ASP A 89 4.38 7.45 16.42
N SER A 90 4.35 8.68 16.96
CA SER A 90 5.05 9.02 18.21
C SER A 90 4.44 8.41 19.47
N THR A 91 3.13 8.11 19.44
CA THR A 91 2.37 7.64 20.60
C THR A 91 2.29 6.11 20.64
N PHE A 92 2.09 5.48 19.47
CA PHE A 92 1.78 4.06 19.32
C PHE A 92 2.80 3.28 18.52
N GLN A 93 3.91 3.92 18.13
CA GLN A 93 4.87 3.42 17.13
C GLN A 93 4.30 3.46 15.70
N PRO A 94 5.16 3.43 14.67
CA PRO A 94 4.72 3.37 13.29
C PRO A 94 3.85 2.15 13.00
N PHE A 95 2.91 2.30 12.08
CA PHE A 95 2.08 1.19 11.61
C PHE A 95 2.95 0.03 11.08
N TYR A 96 2.60 -1.20 11.44
CA TYR A 96 3.34 -2.40 11.03
C TYR A 96 3.25 -2.61 9.52
N ARG A 97 4.23 -3.35 8.98
CA ARG A 97 4.24 -3.74 7.56
C ARG A 97 3.42 -5.02 7.39
N ILE A 98 2.56 -5.04 6.39
CA ILE A 98 1.73 -6.20 6.03
C ILE A 98 2.30 -6.83 4.77
N GLU A 99 2.62 -8.12 4.84
CA GLU A 99 3.00 -8.93 3.69
C GLU A 99 1.90 -9.99 3.51
N GLN A 100 1.19 -9.97 2.38
CA GLN A 100 -0.03 -10.75 2.17
C GLN A 100 0.10 -11.67 0.95
N ILE A 101 -0.36 -12.91 1.07
CA ILE A 101 -0.42 -13.88 -0.03
C ILE A 101 -1.85 -14.41 -0.17
N ILE A 102 -2.42 -14.27 -1.36
CA ILE A 102 -3.77 -14.78 -1.66
C ILE A 102 -3.63 -16.05 -2.49
N ILE A 103 -4.10 -17.17 -1.95
CA ILE A 103 -3.98 -18.50 -2.54
C ILE A 103 -5.36 -18.99 -2.93
N LYS A 104 -5.57 -19.26 -4.22
CA LYS A 104 -6.85 -19.73 -4.75
C LYS A 104 -6.78 -21.21 -5.10
N ALA A 105 -7.79 -21.97 -4.68
CA ALA A 105 -7.97 -23.35 -5.15
C ALA A 105 -8.48 -23.35 -6.61
N VAL A 106 -7.85 -24.15 -7.47
CA VAL A 106 -8.21 -24.31 -8.88
C VAL A 106 -8.44 -25.80 -9.13
N ASP A 107 -9.47 -26.13 -9.92
CA ASP A 107 -9.84 -27.50 -10.30
C ASP A 107 -10.13 -28.47 -9.12
N LEU A 108 -10.54 -27.92 -7.98
CA LEU A 108 -11.01 -28.70 -6.82
C LEU A 108 -12.52 -28.59 -6.68
N PRO A 109 -13.22 -29.70 -6.35
CA PRO A 109 -14.66 -29.69 -6.14
C PRO A 109 -15.03 -29.07 -4.79
N GLU A 110 -16.27 -28.60 -4.67
CA GLU A 110 -16.88 -28.27 -3.38
C GLU A 110 -17.06 -29.53 -2.52
N ILE A 111 -17.02 -29.36 -1.20
CA ILE A 111 -17.10 -30.45 -0.23
C ILE A 111 -18.45 -30.37 0.46
N VAL A 112 -19.22 -31.46 0.45
CA VAL A 112 -20.50 -31.53 1.17
C VAL A 112 -20.29 -32.29 2.47
N HIS A 113 -20.46 -31.61 3.59
CA HIS A 113 -20.30 -32.18 4.93
C HIS A 113 -21.66 -32.34 5.61
N PRO A 114 -22.07 -33.57 5.99
CA PRO A 114 -23.34 -33.81 6.67
C PRO A 114 -23.23 -33.48 8.16
N THR A 115 -23.93 -32.44 8.62
CA THR A 115 -24.04 -32.11 10.04
C THR A 115 -25.46 -32.32 10.55
N ALA A 116 -25.64 -32.28 11.88
CA ALA A 116 -26.94 -32.43 12.54
C ALA A 116 -27.97 -31.36 12.11
N ASP A 117 -27.49 -30.16 11.75
CA ASP A 117 -28.32 -29.04 11.29
C ASP A 117 -28.61 -29.05 9.78
N GLY A 118 -28.03 -30.01 9.05
CA GLY A 118 -28.19 -30.20 7.61
C GLY A 118 -26.87 -30.23 6.83
N PRO A 119 -26.86 -30.64 5.56
CA PRO A 119 -25.63 -30.66 4.77
C PRO A 119 -25.09 -29.25 4.52
N VAL A 120 -23.86 -29.00 4.93
CA VAL A 120 -23.13 -27.75 4.69
C VAL A 120 -22.19 -27.93 3.50
N THR A 121 -22.21 -26.98 2.57
CA THR A 121 -21.32 -26.99 1.40
C THR A 121 -20.15 -26.06 1.64
N PHE A 122 -18.95 -26.65 1.71
CA PHE A 122 -17.68 -25.95 1.83
C PHE A 122 -17.08 -25.71 0.45
N GLY A 123 -16.46 -24.55 0.29
CA GLY A 123 -15.70 -24.20 -0.89
C GLY A 123 -14.43 -25.07 -1.07
N PRO A 124 -13.84 -25.04 -2.27
CA PRO A 124 -12.74 -25.92 -2.65
C PRO A 124 -11.45 -25.72 -1.83
N VAL A 125 -11.27 -24.55 -1.20
CA VAL A 125 -10.10 -24.25 -0.36
C VAL A 125 -10.04 -25.05 0.93
N PHE A 126 -11.15 -25.63 1.37
CA PHE A 126 -11.20 -26.47 2.56
C PHE A 126 -10.81 -27.93 2.28
N ASN A 127 -10.32 -28.23 1.07
CA ASN A 127 -9.77 -29.53 0.75
C ASN A 127 -8.53 -29.80 1.60
N LYS A 128 -8.51 -30.97 2.26
CA LYS A 128 -7.44 -31.37 3.19
C LYS A 128 -6.05 -31.32 2.56
N SER A 129 -5.88 -31.85 1.34
CA SER A 129 -4.58 -31.84 0.65
C SER A 129 -4.13 -30.41 0.32
N PHE A 130 -5.06 -29.55 -0.10
CA PHE A 130 -4.76 -28.15 -0.36
C PHE A 130 -4.33 -27.40 0.91
N LEU A 131 -5.05 -27.60 2.02
CA LEU A 131 -4.69 -27.00 3.31
C LEU A 131 -3.28 -27.40 3.72
N ILE A 132 -2.93 -28.69 3.65
CA ILE A 132 -1.60 -29.20 4.05
C ILE A 132 -0.48 -28.53 3.25
N GLU A 133 -0.67 -28.35 1.93
CA GLU A 133 0.31 -27.65 1.09
C GLU A 133 0.44 -26.16 1.46
N VAL A 134 -0.67 -25.52 1.87
CA VAL A 134 -0.65 -24.13 2.35
C VAL A 134 0.12 -24.02 3.68
N LEU A 135 0.00 -24.97 4.60
CA LEU A 135 0.81 -25.00 5.82
C LEU A 135 2.29 -25.16 5.52
N ASN A 136 2.63 -26.07 4.61
CA ASN A 136 4.01 -26.30 4.16
C ASN A 136 4.61 -25.02 3.57
N LEU A 137 3.84 -24.28 2.76
CA LEU A 137 4.26 -22.97 2.27
C LEU A 137 4.49 -21.98 3.41
N GLN A 138 3.56 -21.88 4.36
CA GLN A 138 3.69 -20.99 5.52
C GLN A 138 4.94 -21.31 6.34
N GLN A 139 5.21 -22.59 6.63
CA GLN A 139 6.40 -23.02 7.37
C GLN A 139 7.69 -22.64 6.62
N LYS A 140 7.75 -22.86 5.31
CA LYS A 140 8.90 -22.42 4.48
C LYS A 140 9.12 -20.91 4.51
N ILE A 141 8.04 -20.12 4.58
CA ILE A 141 8.14 -18.65 4.70
C ILE A 141 8.71 -18.26 6.07
N LEU A 142 8.26 -18.91 7.15
CA LEU A 142 8.77 -18.65 8.50
C LEU A 142 10.26 -19.01 8.66
N GLU A 143 10.75 -19.99 7.88
CA GLU A 143 12.15 -20.39 7.88
C GLU A 143 13.09 -19.48 7.06
N ILE A 144 12.56 -18.51 6.31
CA ILE A 144 13.37 -17.60 5.49
C ILE A 144 14.32 -16.80 6.40
N GLY A 145 15.61 -16.79 6.04
CA GLY A 145 16.64 -16.06 6.79
C GLY A 145 17.05 -16.71 8.11
N ALA A 146 16.35 -17.75 8.59
CA ALA A 146 16.67 -18.41 9.86
C ALA A 146 18.10 -18.99 9.88
N LYS A 147 18.56 -19.58 8.77
CA LYS A 147 19.93 -20.11 8.62
C LYS A 147 21.02 -19.04 8.67
N GLU A 148 20.69 -17.82 8.29
CA GLU A 148 21.59 -16.66 8.26
C GLU A 148 21.52 -15.87 9.57
N GLY A 149 20.70 -16.30 10.53
CA GLY A 149 20.46 -15.58 11.78
C GLY A 149 19.62 -14.31 11.58
N SER A 150 18.88 -14.21 10.49
CA SER A 150 17.93 -13.13 10.19
C SER A 150 16.51 -13.71 10.02
N GLY A 151 16.11 -14.59 10.94
CA GLY A 151 14.78 -15.17 10.94
C GLY A 151 13.68 -14.14 11.22
N ILE A 152 12.44 -14.56 11.00
CA ILE A 152 11.26 -13.69 11.12
C ILE A 152 11.06 -13.16 12.55
N GLU A 153 11.51 -13.91 13.56
CA GLU A 153 11.41 -13.56 14.97
C GLU A 153 12.13 -12.24 15.33
N LYS A 154 13.06 -11.77 14.49
CA LYS A 154 13.80 -10.52 14.71
C LYS A 154 13.09 -9.28 14.17
N ILE A 155 12.13 -9.44 13.27
CA ILE A 155 11.49 -8.32 12.54
C ILE A 155 9.98 -8.32 12.63
N CYS A 156 9.36 -9.44 13.01
CA CYS A 156 7.92 -9.57 13.06
C CYS A 156 7.31 -8.76 14.20
N TYR A 157 6.01 -8.48 14.08
CA TYR A 157 5.23 -7.94 15.18
C TYR A 157 4.77 -9.08 16.10
N ALA A 158 5.11 -9.02 17.38
CA ALA A 158 4.79 -10.02 18.39
C ALA A 158 4.13 -9.36 19.62
N PRO A 159 2.79 -9.25 19.66
CA PRO A 159 2.07 -8.40 20.63
C PRO A 159 2.17 -8.88 22.08
N LEU A 160 2.38 -10.18 22.30
CA LEU A 160 2.52 -10.78 23.63
C LEU A 160 3.98 -10.94 24.07
N SER A 161 4.94 -10.55 23.23
CA SER A 161 6.36 -10.61 23.58
C SER A 161 6.74 -9.35 24.37
N SER A 162 7.36 -9.53 25.53
CA SER A 162 7.88 -8.43 26.34
C SER A 162 9.37 -8.18 26.07
N GLU A 163 9.82 -6.96 26.32
CA GLU A 163 11.25 -6.63 26.22
C GLU A 163 12.08 -7.53 27.15
N GLY A 164 13.08 -8.21 26.57
CA GLY A 164 14.00 -9.09 27.29
C GLY A 164 13.62 -10.57 27.32
N VAL A 165 12.48 -10.96 26.74
CA VAL A 165 12.14 -12.36 26.47
C VAL A 165 12.52 -12.69 25.04
N GLU A 166 13.15 -13.85 24.81
CA GLU A 166 13.45 -14.31 23.45
C GLU A 166 12.14 -14.55 22.68
N THR A 167 11.93 -13.76 21.63
CA THR A 167 10.80 -13.95 20.71
C THR A 167 11.09 -15.14 19.81
N THR A 168 10.17 -16.09 19.75
CA THR A 168 10.21 -17.21 18.80
C THR A 168 9.32 -16.90 17.59
N ALA A 169 9.47 -17.65 16.50
CA ALA A 169 8.66 -17.48 15.30
C ALA A 169 7.14 -17.69 15.56
N GLU A 170 6.76 -18.48 16.57
CA GLU A 170 5.36 -18.72 16.95
C GLU A 170 4.71 -17.51 17.62
N ASN A 171 5.50 -16.64 18.25
CA ASN A 171 5.01 -15.41 18.85
C ASN A 171 4.68 -14.33 17.80
N CYS A 172 5.16 -14.50 16.56
CA CYS A 172 4.89 -13.59 15.47
C CYS A 172 3.43 -13.68 15.01
N VAL A 173 2.82 -12.54 14.72
CA VAL A 173 1.47 -12.49 14.15
C VAL A 173 1.47 -13.06 12.73
N VAL A 174 0.80 -14.21 12.57
CA VAL A 174 0.49 -14.83 11.28
C VAL A 174 -1.01 -15.09 11.26
N GLN A 175 -1.74 -14.41 10.37
CA GLN A 175 -3.21 -14.44 10.33
C GLN A 175 -3.71 -15.38 9.24
N SER A 176 -3.41 -16.67 9.39
CA SER A 176 -3.84 -17.70 8.46
C SER A 176 -4.94 -18.58 9.04
N LEU A 177 -5.68 -19.25 8.16
CA LEU A 177 -6.68 -20.26 8.55
C LEU A 177 -6.07 -21.38 9.45
N TRP A 178 -4.77 -21.64 9.30
CA TRP A 178 -4.02 -22.64 10.05
C TRP A 178 -3.81 -22.30 11.53
N GLY A 179 -3.92 -21.02 11.91
CA GLY A 179 -3.81 -20.67 13.32
C GLY A 179 -4.93 -21.24 14.18
N TYR A 180 -6.11 -21.57 13.62
CA TYR A 180 -7.16 -22.28 14.37
C TYR A 180 -6.77 -23.68 14.84
N PHE A 181 -5.75 -24.27 14.20
CA PHE A 181 -5.17 -25.57 14.52
C PHE A 181 -3.78 -25.42 15.13
N GLU A 182 -3.42 -24.22 15.63
CA GLU A 182 -2.09 -23.94 16.20
C GLU A 182 -0.93 -24.29 15.24
N ASN A 183 -1.17 -24.23 13.93
CA ASN A 183 -0.24 -24.66 12.89
C ASN A 183 0.19 -26.15 12.97
N ASP A 184 -0.62 -26.99 13.64
CA ASP A 184 -0.40 -28.43 13.74
C ASP A 184 -1.25 -29.19 12.72
N VAL A 185 -0.57 -29.98 11.88
CA VAL A 185 -1.21 -30.79 10.85
C VAL A 185 -1.95 -32.00 11.42
N GLU A 186 -1.52 -32.53 12.57
CA GLU A 186 -2.10 -33.72 13.18
C GLU A 186 -3.55 -33.46 13.61
N ARG A 187 -3.85 -32.21 14.00
CA ARG A 187 -5.20 -31.78 14.38
C ARG A 187 -6.22 -31.78 13.23
N LEU A 188 -5.81 -31.95 11.97
CA LEU A 188 -6.74 -32.19 10.86
C LEU A 188 -7.21 -33.65 10.77
N ASP A 189 -6.53 -34.57 11.44
CA ASP A 189 -6.91 -35.98 11.56
C ASP A 189 -7.82 -36.23 12.76
N ASP A 190 -8.02 -35.23 13.63
CA ASP A 190 -8.96 -35.28 14.74
C ASP A 190 -10.39 -35.51 14.21
N SER A 191 -11.00 -36.59 14.67
CA SER A 191 -12.39 -36.93 14.37
C SER A 191 -13.08 -37.50 15.60
N ASP A 192 -14.24 -36.97 15.93
CA ASP A 192 -15.09 -37.44 17.02
C ASP A 192 -16.48 -37.82 16.49
N GLU A 193 -17.24 -38.63 17.22
CA GLU A 193 -18.64 -38.90 16.89
C GLU A 193 -19.56 -38.24 17.91
N GLU A 194 -20.38 -37.30 17.45
CA GLU A 194 -21.40 -36.64 18.28
C GLU A 194 -22.79 -36.88 17.68
N ASN A 195 -23.70 -37.47 18.47
CA ASN A 195 -25.09 -37.76 18.07
C ASN A 195 -25.24 -38.57 16.77
N GLY A 196 -24.26 -39.43 16.45
CA GLY A 196 -24.25 -40.24 15.22
C GLY A 196 -23.74 -39.52 13.97
N PHE A 197 -23.19 -38.31 14.12
CA PHE A 197 -22.49 -37.55 13.07
C PHE A 197 -20.99 -37.50 13.37
N ASN A 198 -20.18 -37.56 12.32
CA ASN A 198 -18.73 -37.46 12.43
C ASN A 198 -18.32 -35.99 12.47
N VAL A 199 -17.82 -35.55 13.62
CA VAL A 199 -17.24 -34.22 13.85
C VAL A 199 -15.82 -34.23 13.32
N THR A 200 -15.54 -33.37 12.36
CA THR A 200 -14.24 -33.32 11.65
C THR A 200 -13.65 -31.90 11.72
N TYR A 201 -12.49 -31.72 11.10
CA TYR A 201 -11.86 -30.41 10.91
C TYR A 201 -12.78 -29.34 10.27
N LEU A 202 -13.78 -29.75 9.46
CA LEU A 202 -14.76 -28.83 8.85
C LEU A 202 -15.72 -28.23 9.88
N ASP A 203 -16.12 -29.01 10.89
CA ASP A 203 -16.96 -28.52 12.00
C ASP A 203 -16.17 -27.56 12.89
N GLN A 204 -14.89 -27.86 13.12
CA GLN A 204 -13.98 -26.97 13.82
C GLN A 204 -13.87 -25.62 13.10
N PHE A 205 -13.72 -25.61 11.76
CA PHE A 205 -13.76 -24.36 10.99
C PHE A 205 -15.06 -23.59 11.19
N HIS A 206 -16.21 -24.26 11.05
CA HIS A 206 -17.51 -23.63 11.22
C HIS A 206 -17.68 -23.01 12.62
N ARG A 207 -17.20 -23.71 13.65
CA ARG A 207 -17.18 -23.23 15.04
C ARG A 207 -16.28 -22.00 15.21
N CYS A 208 -15.06 -22.04 14.68
CA CYS A 208 -14.13 -20.91 14.76
C CYS A 208 -14.61 -19.70 13.95
N PHE A 209 -15.28 -19.89 12.81
CA PHE A 209 -15.87 -18.78 12.04
C PHE A 209 -17.00 -18.09 12.80
N SER A 210 -17.77 -18.87 13.56
CA SER A 210 -18.86 -18.35 14.37
C SER A 210 -18.35 -17.61 15.62
N ASN A 211 -17.26 -18.09 16.22
CA ASN A 211 -16.62 -17.44 17.36
C ASN A 211 -15.08 -17.60 17.33
N PRO A 212 -14.36 -16.62 16.74
CA PRO A 212 -12.90 -16.65 16.64
C PRO A 212 -12.16 -16.67 17.97
N TYR A 213 -12.79 -16.21 19.05
CA TYR A 213 -12.16 -16.17 20.37
C TYR A 213 -12.00 -17.55 21.01
N LEU A 214 -12.68 -18.58 20.48
CA LEU A 214 -12.51 -19.97 20.92
C LEU A 214 -11.29 -20.64 20.28
N CYS A 215 -10.76 -20.06 19.20
CA CYS A 215 -9.71 -20.66 18.39
C CYS A 215 -8.57 -19.65 18.22
N LEU A 216 -7.73 -19.53 19.23
CA LEU A 216 -6.59 -18.61 19.21
C LEU A 216 -5.45 -19.19 18.39
N ALA A 217 -4.79 -18.32 17.63
CA ALA A 217 -3.53 -18.65 16.96
C ALA A 217 -2.39 -18.82 17.98
N PRO A 218 -1.24 -19.39 17.57
CA PRO A 218 -0.08 -19.57 18.45
C PRO A 218 0.41 -18.27 19.12
N TYR A 219 0.28 -17.12 18.44
CA TYR A 219 0.63 -15.81 18.99
C TYR A 219 -0.35 -15.30 20.06
N GLY A 220 -1.41 -16.06 20.36
CA GLY A 220 -2.39 -15.78 21.42
C GLY A 220 -3.53 -14.83 21.06
N GLY A 221 -3.71 -14.50 19.78
CA GLY A 221 -4.83 -13.67 19.31
C GLY A 221 -5.84 -14.44 18.43
N PRO A 222 -7.07 -13.92 18.29
CA PRO A 222 -8.06 -14.50 17.39
C PRO A 222 -7.74 -14.17 15.94
N ILE A 223 -8.18 -15.04 15.03
CA ILE A 223 -8.09 -14.82 13.58
C ILE A 223 -9.49 -14.51 13.06
N ASP A 224 -9.65 -13.30 12.49
CA ASP A 224 -10.90 -12.93 11.83
C ASP A 224 -11.04 -13.71 10.51
N PRO A 225 -12.14 -14.47 10.31
CA PRO A 225 -12.41 -15.17 9.05
C PRO A 225 -12.39 -14.25 7.84
N ALA A 226 -12.78 -12.97 7.99
CA ALA A 226 -12.77 -12.01 6.90
C ALA A 226 -11.36 -11.57 6.48
N ILE A 227 -10.34 -11.82 7.32
CA ILE A 227 -8.92 -11.54 7.02
C ILE A 227 -8.24 -12.79 6.44
N ALA A 228 -8.60 -13.98 6.91
CA ALA A 228 -7.97 -15.24 6.49
C ALA A 228 -8.61 -15.90 5.23
N LEU A 229 -9.83 -15.51 4.86
CA LEU A 229 -10.58 -16.10 3.74
C LEU A 229 -10.93 -15.06 2.68
N GLY A 230 -11.16 -15.53 1.46
CA GLY A 230 -11.60 -14.69 0.34
C GLY A 230 -12.57 -15.40 -0.61
N GLY A 231 -13.31 -14.61 -1.38
CA GLY A 231 -14.17 -15.12 -2.45
C GLY A 231 -15.47 -15.81 -2.00
N PHE A 232 -15.89 -15.59 -0.75
CA PHE A 232 -17.17 -16.10 -0.20
C PHE A 232 -18.36 -15.16 -0.44
N LEU A 233 -18.12 -13.87 -0.74
CA LEU A 233 -19.17 -12.90 -1.06
C LEU A 233 -19.55 -12.95 -2.55
N LYS A 234 -20.84 -12.79 -2.85
CA LYS A 234 -21.29 -12.53 -4.22
C LYS A 234 -21.06 -11.08 -4.61
N THR A 235 -21.02 -10.81 -5.92
CA THR A 235 -20.88 -9.44 -6.43
C THR A 235 -22.00 -8.54 -5.89
N GLY A 236 -21.61 -7.47 -5.17
CA GLY A 236 -22.54 -6.52 -4.57
C GLY A 236 -23.00 -6.87 -3.14
N GLU A 237 -22.57 -8.01 -2.59
CA GLU A 237 -22.82 -8.38 -1.19
C GLU A 237 -21.77 -7.75 -0.27
N GLN A 238 -22.19 -7.31 0.91
CA GLN A 238 -21.30 -6.75 1.94
C GLN A 238 -21.18 -7.72 3.12
N LEU A 239 -20.09 -7.59 3.88
CA LEU A 239 -19.92 -8.33 5.13
C LEU A 239 -21.08 -8.01 6.08
N GLY A 240 -21.72 -9.05 6.58
CA GLY A 240 -22.80 -8.96 7.56
C GLY A 240 -22.76 -10.12 8.55
N ALA A 241 -23.71 -10.12 9.50
CA ALA A 241 -23.78 -11.15 10.54
C ALA A 241 -24.02 -12.57 9.98
N ASN A 242 -24.61 -12.70 8.79
CA ASN A 242 -24.91 -13.98 8.14
C ASN A 242 -23.94 -14.32 6.99
N THR A 243 -22.72 -13.81 7.07
CA THR A 243 -21.69 -14.07 6.05
C THR A 243 -21.31 -15.55 6.05
N LYS A 244 -21.34 -16.17 4.86
CA LYS A 244 -21.10 -17.61 4.68
C LYS A 244 -19.63 -17.90 4.38
N TYR A 245 -18.78 -17.84 5.41
CA TYR A 245 -17.34 -18.08 5.29
C TYR A 245 -17.01 -19.48 4.77
N GLU A 246 -17.89 -20.47 4.99
CA GLU A 246 -17.75 -21.83 4.47
C GLU A 246 -17.69 -21.86 2.93
N LYS A 247 -18.19 -20.84 2.23
CA LYS A 247 -18.18 -20.76 0.76
C LYS A 247 -16.93 -20.09 0.18
N ALA A 248 -15.88 -19.92 0.97
CA ALA A 248 -14.65 -19.28 0.51
C ALA A 248 -13.99 -20.05 -0.63
N ASN A 249 -13.36 -19.30 -1.55
CA ASN A 249 -12.66 -19.82 -2.72
C ASN A 249 -11.16 -19.46 -2.73
N ALA A 250 -10.73 -18.61 -1.80
CA ALA A 250 -9.33 -18.26 -1.58
C ALA A 250 -9.01 -18.27 -0.08
N LEU A 251 -7.75 -18.58 0.24
CA LEU A 251 -7.13 -18.38 1.54
C LEU A 251 -6.19 -17.18 1.46
N ILE A 252 -6.00 -16.53 2.60
CA ILE A 252 -5.09 -15.41 2.76
C ILE A 252 -4.10 -15.80 3.86
N LEU A 253 -2.81 -15.63 3.56
CA LEU A 253 -1.70 -15.69 4.52
C LEU A 253 -1.15 -14.30 4.74
#